data_AF-A0A5J4PG55-F1
#
_entry.id   AF-A0A5J4PG55-F1
#
_cell.length_a   1.000
_cell.length_b   1.000
_cell.length_c   1.000
_cell.angle_alpha   90.00
_cell.angle_beta   90.00
_cell.angle_gamma   90.00
#
_symmetry.space_group_name_H-M   'P 1'
#
loop_
_entity.id
_entity.type
_entity.pdbx_description
1 polymer ?
#
loop_
_entity_poly.entity_id
_entity_poly.type
_entity_poly.pdbx_seq_one_letter_code
_entity_poly.pdbx_strand_id
1 'polypeptide(L)'
;LLGSNLTASAGEADLAIPDLHEGTFYFFGTSVSSWNFLLWGAFVIIGTLFFSLLLHAQVKKLPVHESMAKVASTIYATCRTYLIQQGKFLLMLFGLIAIVLCVYFFGLVGQPVSVVLMVLFFSIIGMAGSYAVAWYGIRINTYANARTAFASLRGRLSYG
;
A
#
# COMPACT_ATOMS: atom_id res chain seq x y z
N LEU A 1 49.54 -8.08 25.71
CA LEU A 1 48.68 -6.88 25.86
C LEU A 1 47.38 -7.19 25.13
N LEU A 2 46.29 -7.44 25.88
CA LEU A 2 44.99 -7.84 25.36
C LEU A 2 44.37 -6.71 24.53
N GLY A 3 44.19 -6.93 23.22
CA GLY A 3 43.35 -6.08 22.38
C GLY A 3 41.89 -6.46 22.60
N SER A 4 41.18 -5.68 23.40
CA SER A 4 39.73 -5.75 23.55
C SER A 4 39.07 -5.44 22.21
N ASN A 5 38.54 -6.46 21.53
CA ASN A 5 37.53 -6.28 20.50
C ASN A 5 36.26 -5.79 21.21
N LEU A 6 36.07 -4.47 21.30
CA LEU A 6 34.75 -3.92 21.56
C LEU A 6 33.91 -4.28 20.34
N THR A 7 33.09 -5.32 20.48
CA THR A 7 31.94 -5.55 19.63
C THR A 7 31.06 -4.31 19.69
N ALA A 8 31.14 -3.47 18.66
CA ALA A 8 30.22 -2.37 18.46
C ALA A 8 28.83 -2.97 18.24
N SER A 9 28.02 -3.00 19.30
CA SER A 9 26.61 -3.39 19.23
C SER A 9 25.79 -2.24 18.65
N ALA A 10 26.06 -1.84 17.41
CA ALA A 10 25.22 -0.90 16.69
C ALA A 10 23.92 -1.63 16.29
N GLY A 11 22.79 -1.27 16.89
CA GLY A 11 21.48 -1.78 16.49
C GLY A 11 21.03 -1.17 15.17
N GLU A 12 20.03 -1.77 14.51
CA GLU A 12 19.38 -1.21 13.30
C GLU A 12 18.91 0.25 13.50
N ALA A 13 18.62 0.64 14.75
CA ALA A 13 18.25 2.01 15.13
C ALA A 13 19.40 3.04 15.04
N ASP A 14 20.65 2.59 14.97
CA ASP A 14 21.86 3.43 14.90
C ASP A 14 22.40 3.55 13.47
N LEU A 15 21.65 3.03 12.49
CA LEU A 15 22.00 3.15 11.07
C LEU A 15 21.79 4.61 10.64
N ALA A 16 22.89 5.33 10.43
CA ALA A 16 22.87 6.69 9.93
C ALA A 16 22.17 6.73 8.55
N ILE A 17 21.00 7.38 8.49
CA ILE A 17 20.29 7.59 7.23
C ILE A 17 21.03 8.70 6.47
N PRO A 18 21.61 8.43 5.30
CA PRO A 18 22.31 9.43 4.51
C PRO A 18 21.34 10.55 4.11
N ASP A 19 21.83 11.79 4.06
CA ASP A 19 21.00 12.94 3.69
C ASP A 19 20.41 12.71 2.28
N LEU A 20 19.09 12.79 2.22
CA LEU A 20 18.34 12.60 0.98
C LEU A 20 18.70 13.67 -0.07
N HIS A 21 19.16 14.86 0.36
CA HIS A 21 19.65 15.90 -0.55
C HIS A 21 21.02 15.57 -1.17
N GLU A 22 21.83 14.74 -0.52
CA GLU A 22 23.17 14.36 -1.00
C GLU A 22 23.13 13.12 -1.91
N GLY A 23 22.00 12.41 -1.96
CA GLY A 23 21.81 11.26 -2.84
C GLY A 23 21.81 11.65 -4.33
N THR A 24 22.74 11.06 -5.09
CA THR A 24 22.74 11.10 -6.56
C THR A 24 22.58 9.69 -7.12
N PHE A 25 21.60 9.49 -7.99
CA PHE A 25 21.38 8.23 -8.67
C PHE A 25 21.99 8.29 -10.08
N TYR A 26 22.66 7.22 -10.49
CA TYR A 26 23.27 7.13 -11.82
C TYR A 26 22.42 6.24 -12.72
N PHE A 27 21.84 6.82 -13.77
CA PHE A 27 21.05 6.11 -14.78
C PHE A 27 21.63 6.37 -16.16
N PHE A 28 21.95 5.31 -16.90
CA PHE A 28 22.47 5.39 -18.28
C PHE A 28 23.67 6.35 -18.45
N GLY A 29 24.56 6.42 -17.45
CA GLY A 29 25.73 7.31 -17.46
C GLY A 29 25.44 8.78 -17.11
N THR A 30 24.19 9.13 -16.80
CA THR A 30 23.78 10.47 -16.34
C THR A 30 23.43 10.44 -14.85
N SER A 31 23.81 11.50 -14.11
CA SER A 31 23.43 11.67 -12.71
C SER A 31 22.08 12.36 -12.59
N VAL A 32 21.23 11.82 -11.72
CA VAL A 32 19.89 12.35 -11.40
C VAL A 32 19.83 12.61 -9.90
N SER A 33 19.38 13.79 -9.50
CA SER A 33 19.20 14.13 -8.09
C SER A 33 18.05 13.33 -7.46
N SER A 34 18.16 13.03 -6.15
CA SER A 34 17.07 12.38 -5.39
C SER A 34 15.74 13.09 -5.53
N TRP A 35 15.73 14.42 -5.55
CA TRP A 35 14.51 15.21 -5.72
C TRP A 35 13.84 14.92 -7.07
N ASN A 36 14.60 15.00 -8.17
CA ASN A 36 14.04 14.73 -9.49
C ASN A 36 13.57 13.29 -9.60
N PHE A 37 14.30 12.35 -9.01
CA PHE A 37 13.91 10.94 -8.99
C PHE A 37 12.56 10.73 -8.28
N LEU A 38 12.39 11.28 -7.08
CA LEU A 38 11.13 11.19 -6.32
C LEU A 38 9.98 11.91 -7.02
N LEU A 39 10.25 13.07 -7.62
CA LEU A 39 9.26 13.85 -8.37
C LEU A 39 8.74 13.06 -9.59
N TRP A 40 9.65 12.48 -10.39
CA TRP A 40 9.27 11.64 -11.52
C TRP A 40 8.53 10.37 -11.07
N GLY A 41 8.96 9.75 -9.96
CA GLY A 41 8.24 8.63 -9.34
C GLY A 41 6.81 9.00 -8.95
N ALA A 42 6.61 10.17 -8.34
CA ALA A 42 5.29 10.68 -7.99
C ALA A 42 4.40 10.89 -9.23
N PHE A 43 4.95 11.44 -10.32
CA PHE A 43 4.22 11.57 -11.58
C PHE A 43 3.79 10.21 -12.15
N VAL A 44 4.63 9.18 -12.09
CA VAL A 44 4.27 7.82 -12.53
C VAL A 44 3.13 7.26 -11.67
N ILE A 45 3.18 7.44 -10.35
CA ILE A 45 2.13 6.98 -9.43
C ILE A 45 0.80 7.70 -9.74
N ILE A 46 0.82 9.02 -9.91
CA ILE A 46 -0.38 9.79 -10.26
C ILE A 46 -0.93 9.37 -11.63
N GLY A 47 -0.07 9.19 -12.63
CA GLY A 47 -0.46 8.76 -13.97
C GLY A 47 -1.10 7.36 -13.97
N THR A 48 -0.53 6.42 -13.24
CA THR A 48 -1.08 5.06 -13.10
C THR A 48 -2.39 5.04 -12.31
N LEU A 49 -2.52 5.86 -11.26
CA LEU A 49 -3.78 6.03 -10.54
C LEU A 49 -4.86 6.61 -11.44
N PHE A 50 -4.55 7.67 -12.20
CA PHE A 50 -5.47 8.28 -13.14
C PHE A 50 -5.95 7.27 -14.20
N PHE A 51 -5.03 6.53 -14.81
CA PHE A 51 -5.37 5.49 -15.79
C PHE A 51 -6.25 4.39 -15.17
N SER A 52 -5.95 3.95 -13.95
CA SER A 52 -6.77 2.96 -13.22
C SER A 52 -8.21 3.46 -13.01
N LEU A 53 -8.39 4.73 -12.65
CA LEU A 53 -9.71 5.34 -12.47
C LEU A 53 -10.47 5.49 -13.80
N LEU A 54 -9.77 5.85 -14.88
CA LEU A 54 -10.36 5.88 -16.22
C LEU A 54 -10.86 4.49 -16.64
N LEU A 55 -10.05 3.45 -16.45
CA LEU A 55 -10.43 2.08 -16.78
C LEU A 55 -11.63 1.61 -15.93
N HIS A 56 -11.67 1.96 -14.65
CA HIS A 56 -12.84 1.69 -13.81
C HIS A 56 -14.10 2.35 -14.38
N ALA A 57 -14.03 3.63 -14.77
CA ALA A 57 -15.17 4.30 -15.37
C ALA A 57 -15.64 3.63 -16.68
N GLN A 58 -14.70 3.14 -17.50
CA GLN A 58 -15.03 2.37 -18.71
C GLN A 58 -15.69 1.03 -18.39
N VAL A 59 -15.10 0.23 -17.49
CA VAL A 59 -15.66 -1.06 -17.05
C VAL A 59 -17.06 -0.87 -16.49
N LYS A 60 -17.28 0.16 -15.68
CA LYS A 60 -18.59 0.42 -15.07
C LYS A 60 -19.71 0.61 -16.11
N LYS A 61 -19.39 1.18 -17.28
CA LYS A 61 -20.33 1.42 -18.40
C LYS A 61 -20.66 0.17 -19.22
N LEU A 62 -19.90 -0.92 -19.08
CA LEU A 62 -20.17 -2.16 -19.81
C LEU A 62 -21.50 -2.79 -19.37
N PRO A 63 -22.28 -3.36 -20.30
CA PRO A 63 -23.54 -4.01 -19.98
C PRO A 63 -23.29 -5.25 -19.11
N VAL A 64 -24.27 -5.58 -18.27
CA VAL A 64 -24.23 -6.77 -17.41
C VAL A 64 -25.64 -7.27 -17.19
N HIS A 65 -25.82 -8.58 -17.09
CA HIS A 65 -27.11 -9.17 -16.73
C HIS A 65 -27.43 -8.94 -15.25
N GLU A 66 -28.69 -8.67 -14.92
CA GLU A 66 -29.19 -8.41 -13.56
C GLU A 66 -28.77 -9.50 -12.55
N SER A 67 -28.90 -10.78 -12.93
CA SER A 67 -28.50 -11.89 -12.04
C SER A 67 -27.00 -11.88 -11.72
N MET A 68 -26.15 -11.56 -12.71
CA MET A 68 -24.69 -11.48 -12.52
C MET A 68 -24.30 -10.26 -11.68
N ALA A 69 -24.98 -9.14 -11.87
CA ALA A 69 -24.81 -7.95 -11.04
C ALA A 69 -25.19 -8.24 -9.58
N LYS A 70 -26.27 -9.00 -9.35
CA LYS A 70 -26.71 -9.43 -8.02
C LYS A 70 -25.66 -10.31 -7.34
N VAL A 71 -25.12 -11.31 -8.03
CA VAL A 71 -24.05 -12.16 -7.49
C VAL A 71 -22.81 -11.32 -7.12
N ALA A 72 -22.37 -10.43 -8.00
CA ALA A 72 -21.24 -9.55 -7.70
C ALA A 72 -21.49 -8.63 -6.49
N SER A 73 -22.72 -8.17 -6.31
CA SER A 73 -23.09 -7.36 -5.14
C SER A 73 -22.97 -8.14 -3.82
N THR A 74 -23.37 -9.42 -3.82
CA THR A 74 -23.22 -10.32 -2.67
C THR A 74 -21.75 -10.58 -2.35
N ILE A 75 -20.93 -10.88 -3.37
CA ILE A 75 -19.47 -11.08 -3.19
C ILE A 75 -18.84 -9.82 -2.60
N TYR A 76 -19.16 -8.65 -3.16
CA TYR A 76 -18.65 -7.38 -2.66
C TYR A 76 -19.04 -7.14 -1.19
N ALA A 77 -20.29 -7.40 -0.81
CA ALA A 77 -20.76 -7.25 0.56
C ALA A 77 -19.99 -8.16 1.53
N THR A 78 -19.81 -9.42 1.17
CA THR A 78 -19.05 -10.39 1.96
C THR A 78 -17.59 -9.98 2.10
N CYS A 79 -16.89 -9.71 0.99
CA CYS A 79 -15.49 -9.26 1.02
C CYS A 79 -15.31 -7.95 1.80
N ARG A 80 -16.26 -7.01 1.70
CA ARG A 80 -16.24 -5.77 2.48
C ARG A 80 -16.35 -6.06 3.98
N THR A 81 -17.22 -6.98 4.39
CA THR A 81 -17.34 -7.39 5.79
C THR A 81 -16.04 -8.01 6.29
N TYR A 82 -15.42 -8.90 5.52
CA TYR A 82 -14.10 -9.46 5.86
C TYR A 82 -13.04 -8.37 5.99
N LEU A 83 -12.99 -7.44 5.03
CA LEU A 83 -12.02 -6.35 5.03
C LEU A 83 -12.16 -5.48 6.29
N ILE A 84 -13.38 -5.14 6.70
CA ILE A 84 -13.63 -4.37 7.93
C ILE A 84 -13.11 -5.12 9.15
N GLN A 85 -13.38 -6.42 9.26
CA GLN A 85 -12.91 -7.21 10.39
C GLN A 85 -11.37 -7.34 10.41
N GLN A 86 -10.75 -7.53 9.25
CA GLN A 86 -9.28 -7.52 9.12
C GLN A 86 -8.69 -6.17 9.52
N GLY A 87 -9.33 -5.06 9.14
CA GLY A 87 -8.91 -3.72 9.55
C GLY A 87 -8.97 -3.53 11.07
N LYS A 88 -10.03 -4.02 11.74
CA LYS A 88 -10.13 -3.97 13.21
C LYS A 88 -9.03 -4.79 13.89
N PHE A 89 -8.76 -5.99 13.39
CA PHE A 89 -7.67 -6.82 13.89
C PHE A 89 -6.30 -6.15 13.69
N LEU A 90 -6.07 -5.57 12.51
CA LEU A 90 -4.83 -4.87 12.19
C LEU A 90 -4.59 -3.68 13.12
N LEU A 91 -5.62 -2.88 13.40
CA LEU A 91 -5.52 -1.74 14.31
C LEU A 91 -5.27 -2.18 15.76
N MET A 92 -5.87 -3.28 16.20
CA MET A 92 -5.60 -3.87 17.50
C MET A 92 -4.13 -4.30 17.62
N LEU A 93 -3.62 -5.01 16.61
CA LEU A 93 -2.22 -5.44 16.55
C LEU A 93 -1.27 -4.23 16.51
N PHE A 94 -1.61 -3.20 15.73
CA PHE A 94 -0.83 -1.96 15.68
C PHE A 94 -0.74 -1.28 17.05
N GLY A 95 -1.84 -1.22 17.82
CA GLY A 95 -1.81 -0.68 19.17
C GLY A 95 -0.84 -1.44 20.09
N LEU A 96 -0.84 -2.77 20.03
CA LEU A 96 0.10 -3.61 20.78
C LEU A 96 1.56 -3.34 20.38
N ILE A 97 1.83 -3.31 19.08
CA ILE A 97 3.18 -3.04 18.55
C ILE A 97 3.62 -1.62 18.91
N ALA A 98 2.73 -0.63 18.84
CA ALA A 98 3.03 0.76 19.18
C ALA A 98 3.43 0.90 20.67
N ILE A 99 2.75 0.19 21.59
CA ILE A 99 3.12 0.16 23.01
C ILE A 99 4.54 -0.38 23.18
N VAL A 100 4.84 -1.53 22.55
CA VAL A 100 6.18 -2.14 22.63
C VAL A 100 7.25 -1.22 22.06
N LEU A 101 6.98 -0.58 20.92
CA LEU A 101 7.90 0.40 20.31
C LEU A 101 8.15 1.60 21.23
N CYS A 102 7.11 2.16 21.85
CA CYS A 102 7.27 3.26 22.80
C CYS A 102 8.14 2.85 24.00
N VAL A 103 7.92 1.66 24.58
CA VAL A 103 8.74 1.17 25.70
C VAL A 103 10.20 0.96 25.27
N TYR A 104 10.43 0.36 24.11
CA TYR A 104 11.78 0.10 23.60
C TYR A 104 12.54 1.40 23.31
N PHE A 105 11.94 2.30 22.52
CA PHE A 105 12.62 3.52 22.07
C PHE A 105 12.76 4.58 23.16
N PHE A 106 11.77 4.73 24.05
CA PHE A 106 11.86 5.68 25.17
C PHE A 106 12.58 5.12 26.38
N GLY A 107 12.35 3.85 26.72
CA GLY A 107 12.87 3.25 27.95
C GLY A 107 14.27 2.67 27.81
N LEU A 108 14.63 2.10 26.65
CA LEU A 108 15.89 1.38 26.48
C LEU A 108 16.89 2.09 25.58
N VAL A 109 16.45 2.62 24.44
CA VAL A 109 17.36 3.22 23.44
C VAL A 109 17.59 4.72 23.68
N GLY A 110 16.61 5.43 24.28
CA GLY A 110 16.70 6.87 24.53
C GLY A 110 16.56 7.73 23.28
N GLN A 111 15.83 7.26 22.26
CA GLN A 111 15.60 8.02 21.02
C GLN A 111 14.66 9.22 21.27
N PRO A 112 14.76 10.30 20.48
CA PRO A 112 13.92 11.47 20.65
C PRO A 112 12.46 11.15 20.32
N VAL A 113 11.54 11.77 21.07
CA VAL A 113 10.08 11.64 20.90
C VAL A 113 9.60 11.92 19.49
N SER A 114 10.24 12.87 18.80
CA SER A 114 9.92 13.20 17.42
C SER A 114 10.06 11.99 16.46
N VAL A 115 11.10 11.17 16.63
CA VAL A 115 11.34 10.01 15.74
C VAL A 115 10.26 8.95 15.90
N VAL A 116 9.94 8.58 17.15
CA VAL A 116 8.91 7.57 17.44
C VAL A 116 7.55 8.03 16.92
N LEU A 117 7.20 9.30 17.11
CA LEU A 117 5.96 9.86 16.59
C LEU A 117 5.90 9.82 15.05
N MET A 118 7.00 10.13 14.36
CA MET A 118 7.06 10.04 12.89
C MET A 118 6.87 8.60 12.41
N VAL A 119 7.53 7.63 13.05
CA VAL A 119 7.38 6.20 12.70
C VAL A 119 5.93 5.75 12.85
N LEU A 120 5.28 6.05 13.98
CA LEU A 120 3.88 5.70 14.20
C LEU A 120 2.94 6.40 13.21
N PHE A 121 3.19 7.68 12.94
CA PHE A 121 2.39 8.47 12.00
C PHE A 121 2.46 7.91 10.57
N PHE A 122 3.67 7.70 10.03
CA PHE A 122 3.84 7.15 8.69
C PHE A 122 3.37 5.68 8.59
N SER A 123 3.44 4.90 9.67
CA SER A 123 2.86 3.56 9.74
C SER A 123 1.34 3.59 9.56
N ILE A 124 0.65 4.52 10.22
CA ILE A 124 -0.81 4.70 10.06
C ILE A 124 -1.15 5.12 8.62
N ILE A 125 -0.39 6.06 8.04
CA ILE A 125 -0.57 6.47 6.65
C ILE A 125 -0.42 5.27 5.71
N GLY A 126 0.63 4.47 5.89
CA GLY A 126 0.87 3.27 5.07
C GLY A 126 -0.25 2.24 5.17
N MET A 127 -0.72 1.95 6.39
CA MET A 127 -1.85 1.04 6.61
C MET A 127 -3.14 1.57 5.99
N ALA A 128 -3.44 2.86 6.16
CA ALA A 128 -4.64 3.48 5.59
C ALA A 128 -4.60 3.43 4.06
N GLY A 129 -3.45 3.73 3.44
CA GLY A 129 -3.24 3.64 2.00
C GLY A 129 -3.45 2.22 1.48
N SER A 130 -2.83 1.22 2.11
CA SER A 130 -2.99 -0.20 1.75
C SER A 130 -4.45 -0.65 1.87
N TYR A 131 -5.14 -0.27 2.94
CA TYR A 131 -6.55 -0.58 3.15
C TYR A 131 -7.45 0.03 2.07
N ALA A 132 -7.19 1.29 1.68
CA ALA A 132 -7.94 1.97 0.61
C ALA A 132 -7.74 1.27 -0.75
N VAL A 133 -6.51 0.87 -1.08
CA VAL A 133 -6.19 0.13 -2.30
C VAL A 133 -6.87 -1.24 -2.30
N ALA A 134 -6.86 -1.96 -1.18
CA ALA A 134 -7.54 -3.26 -1.05
C ALA A 134 -9.06 -3.13 -1.26
N TRP A 135 -9.68 -2.12 -0.64
CA TRP A 135 -11.11 -1.84 -0.81
C TRP A 135 -11.46 -1.53 -2.27
N TYR A 136 -10.66 -0.68 -2.93
CA TYR A 136 -10.81 -0.35 -4.34
C TYR A 136 -10.68 -1.60 -5.23
N GLY A 137 -9.67 -2.44 -4.98
CA GLY A 137 -9.42 -3.68 -5.69
C GLY A 137 -10.60 -4.66 -5.65
N ILE A 138 -11.18 -4.87 -4.47
CA ILE A 138 -12.38 -5.70 -4.31
C ILE A 138 -13.54 -5.14 -5.15
N ARG A 139 -13.72 -3.81 -5.17
CA ARG A 139 -14.81 -3.18 -5.93
C ARG A 139 -14.64 -3.34 -7.44
N ILE A 140 -13.46 -3.04 -7.98
CA ILE A 140 -13.24 -3.15 -9.42
C ILE A 140 -13.25 -4.61 -9.89
N ASN A 141 -12.69 -5.55 -9.14
CA ASN A 141 -12.71 -6.98 -9.49
C ASN A 141 -14.13 -7.54 -9.52
N THR A 142 -14.95 -7.23 -8.52
CA THR A 142 -16.36 -7.69 -8.52
C THR A 142 -17.15 -7.11 -9.70
N TYR A 143 -16.91 -5.85 -10.07
CA TYR A 143 -17.53 -5.27 -11.26
C TYR A 143 -17.06 -5.90 -12.55
N ALA A 144 -15.74 -5.98 -12.76
CA ALA A 144 -15.13 -6.52 -13.96
C ALA A 144 -15.55 -7.97 -14.20
N ASN A 145 -15.49 -8.82 -13.17
CA ASN A 145 -15.82 -10.24 -13.29
C ASN A 145 -17.26 -10.47 -13.78
N ALA A 146 -18.24 -9.73 -13.25
CA ALA A 146 -19.63 -9.86 -13.69
C ALA A 146 -19.83 -9.46 -15.16
N ARG A 147 -19.14 -8.43 -15.62
CA ARG A 147 -19.24 -7.92 -17.00
C ARG A 147 -18.52 -8.82 -17.99
N THR A 148 -17.34 -9.31 -17.61
CA THR A 148 -16.59 -10.30 -18.40
C THR A 148 -17.37 -11.60 -18.53
N ALA A 149 -18.01 -12.07 -17.45
CA ALA A 149 -18.89 -13.25 -17.51
C ALA A 149 -20.11 -13.03 -18.43
N PHE A 150 -20.71 -11.84 -18.41
CA PHE A 150 -21.82 -11.53 -19.30
C PHE A 150 -21.38 -11.46 -20.77
N ALA A 151 -20.25 -10.80 -21.04
CA ALA A 151 -19.69 -10.68 -22.38
C ALA A 151 -19.33 -12.06 -22.98
N SER A 152 -18.78 -12.98 -22.18
CA SER A 152 -18.43 -14.33 -22.67
C SER A 152 -19.66 -15.17 -23.04
N LEU A 153 -20.76 -15.04 -22.30
CA LEU A 153 -22.03 -15.70 -22.67
C LEU A 153 -22.65 -15.10 -23.93
N ARG A 154 -22.64 -13.77 -24.07
CA ARG A 154 -23.15 -13.10 -25.28
C ARG A 154 -22.33 -13.47 -26.52
N GLY A 155 -21.01 -13.59 -26.38
CA GLY A 155 -20.12 -14.04 -27.45
C GLY A 155 -20.44 -15.46 -27.91
N ARG A 156 -20.76 -16.38 -26.99
CA ARG A 156 -21.19 -17.75 -27.33
C ARG A 156 -22.52 -17.79 -28.08
N LEU A 157 -23.49 -16.94 -27.72
CA LEU A 157 -24.80 -16.89 -28.37
C LEU A 157 -24.77 -16.25 -29.77
N SER A 158 -23.70 -15.52 -30.12
CA SER A 158 -23.58 -14.86 -31.44
C SER A 158 -22.80 -15.68 -32.46
N TYR A 159 -22.18 -16.79 -32.04
CA TYR A 159 -21.31 -17.66 -32.86
C TYR A 159 -21.85 -19.10 -32.98
N GLY A 160 -23.08 -19.36 -32.49
CA GLY A 160 -23.77 -20.64 -32.57
C GLY A 160 -25.08 -20.53 -33.33
#